data_AF-A0A351Q6C8-F1
#
_entry.id   AF-A0A351Q6C8-F1
#
_cell.length_a   1.000
_cell.length_b   1.000
_cell.length_c   1.000
_cell.angle_alpha   90.00
_cell.angle_beta   90.00
_cell.angle_gamma   90.00
#
_symmetry.space_group_name_H-M   'P 1'
#
loop_
_entity.id
_entity.type
_entity.pdbx_description
1 polymer ?
#
loop_
_entity_poly.entity_id
_entity_poly.type
_entity_poly.pdbx_seq_one_letter_code
_entity_poly.pdbx_strand_id
1 'polypeptide(L)' 'MVVAIALVGAMFAMENSQPLAVNFIMFNSPEISLGLWLILFLAAGTLLGILASSLIIASYRRKLARATKKD' A
#
# COMPACT_ATOMS: atom_id res chain seq x y z
N MET A 1 4.16 -16.99 9.51
CA MET A 1 4.38 -16.12 8.33
C MET A 1 4.31 -14.64 8.68
N VAL A 2 3.21 -14.14 9.28
CA VAL A 2 3.06 -12.71 9.65
C VAL A 2 4.20 -12.20 10.54
N VAL A 3 4.59 -12.98 11.57
CA VAL A 3 5.71 -12.62 12.46
C VAL A 3 7.03 -12.49 11.71
N ALA A 4 7.33 -13.41 10.78
CA ALA A 4 8.55 -13.35 9.99
C ALA A 4 8.58 -12.11 9.07
N ILE A 5 7.46 -11.75 8.45
CA ILE A 5 7.33 -10.54 7.64
C ILE A 5 7.54 -9.29 8.51
N ALA A 6 6.93 -9.25 9.70
CA ALA A 6 7.10 -8.14 10.63
C ALA A 6 8.55 -7.98 11.08
N LEU A 7 9.25 -9.09 11.37
CA LEU A 7 10.67 -9.08 11.73
C LEU A 7 11.54 -8.56 10.58
N VAL A 8 11.30 -9.03 9.34
CA VAL A 8 12.02 -8.53 8.16
C VAL A 8 11.77 -7.04 7.95
N GLY A 9 10.53 -6.58 8.10
CA GLY A 9 10.21 -5.15 8.03
C GLY A 9 10.90 -4.33 9.12
N ALA A 10 10.93 -4.83 10.35
CA ALA A 10 11.61 -4.18 11.46
C ALA A 10 13.13 -4.09 11.21
N MET A 11 13.77 -5.19 10.79
CA MET A 11 15.19 -5.19 10.41
C MET A 11 15.47 -4.23 9.28
N PHE A 12 14.64 -4.21 8.24
CA PHE A 12 14.77 -3.27 7.13
C PHE A 12 14.70 -1.81 7.61
N ALA A 13 13.77 -1.49 8.52
CA ALA A 13 13.66 -0.15 9.09
C ALA A 13 14.89 0.24 9.93
N MET A 14 15.44 -0.70 10.71
CA MET A 14 16.65 -0.48 11.52
C MET A 14 17.90 -0.27 10.66
N GLU A 15 18.10 -1.07 9.62
CA GLU A 15 19.24 -0.94 8.70
C GLU A 15 19.15 0.33 7.85
N ASN A 16 17.94 0.87 7.67
CA ASN A 16 17.69 2.10 6.92
C ASN A 16 17.19 3.22 7.86
N SER A 17 17.85 3.39 9.01
CA SER A 17 17.46 4.35 10.06
C SER A 17 17.83 5.81 9.76
N GLN A 18 18.32 6.11 8.55
CA GLN A 18 18.74 7.45 8.15
C GLN A 18 17.56 8.43 8.26
N PRO A 19 17.65 9.53 9.03
CA PRO A 19 16.60 10.54 9.10
C PRO A 19 16.43 11.20 7.73
N LEU A 20 15.20 11.18 7.21
CA LEU A 20 14.87 11.73 5.91
C LEU A 20 13.49 12.39 5.94
N ALA A 21 13.42 13.64 5.48
CA ALA A 21 12.17 14.31 5.15
C ALA A 21 11.84 14.10 3.66
N VAL A 22 10.57 13.82 3.37
CA VAL A 22 10.05 13.70 2.02
C VAL A 22 9.30 14.99 1.68
N ASN A 23 9.67 15.61 0.57
CA ASN A 23 8.96 16.77 0.04
C ASN A 23 7.78 16.31 -0.82
N PHE A 24 6.55 16.60 -0.39
CA PHE A 24 5.31 16.28 -1.09
C PHE A 24 4.82 17.41 -1.99
N ILE A 25 5.71 18.32 -2.40
CA ILE A 25 5.46 19.51 -3.23
C ILE A 25 4.67 20.59 -2.45
N MET A 26 3.53 20.24 -1.86
CA MET A 26 2.70 21.16 -1.06
C MET A 26 3.16 21.30 0.39
N PHE A 27 3.80 20.28 0.95
CA PHE A 27 4.31 20.27 2.31
C PHE A 27 5.52 19.34 2.44
N ASN A 28 6.31 19.55 3.48
CA ASN A 28 7.38 18.63 3.87
C ASN A 28 6.90 17.74 5.01
N SER A 29 7.32 16.49 4.99
CA SER A 29 7.05 15.57 6.09
C SER A 29 8.05 15.74 7.25
N PRO A 30 7.73 15.22 8.44
CA PRO A 30 8.71 15.13 9.52
C PRO A 30 9.88 14.23 9.14
N GLU A 31 11.05 14.51 9.72
CA GLU A 31 12.22 13.64 9.61
C GLU A 31 12.00 12.36 10.40
N ILE A 32 11.82 11.26 9.67
CA ILE A 32 11.76 9.89 10.22
C ILE A 32 12.69 9.00 9.41
N SER A 33 12.92 7.76 9.85
CA SER A 33 13.83 6.86 9.14
C SER A 33 13.37 6.59 7.70
N LEU A 34 14.31 6.60 6.75
CA LEU A 34 14.09 6.21 5.35
C LEU A 34 13.38 4.85 5.24
N GLY A 35 13.81 3.86 6.03
CA GLY A 35 13.21 2.53 6.02
C GLY A 35 11.72 2.55 6.36
N LEU A 36 11.32 3.34 7.35
CA LEU A 36 9.90 3.52 7.70
C LEU A 36 9.11 4.20 6.56
N TRP A 37 9.67 5.22 5.90
CA TRP A 37 9.02 5.81 4.72
C TRP A 37 8.74 4.75 3.65
N LEU A 38 9.75 3.97 3.28
CA LEU A 38 9.63 2.93 2.25
C LEU A 38 8.58 1.88 2.62
N ILE A 39 8.53 1.45 3.88
CA ILE A 39 7.51 0.50 4.37
C ILE A 39 6.11 1.11 4.29
N LEU A 40 5.94 2.36 4.73
CA LEU A 40 4.64 3.05 4.68
C LEU A 40 4.12 3.18 3.25
N PHE A 41 4.97 3.60 2.30
CA PHE A 41 4.58 3.71 0.90
C PHE A 41 4.30 2.36 0.25
N LEU A 42 5.08 1.32 0.60
CA LEU A 42 4.81 -0.04 0.13
C LEU A 42 3.45 -0.54 0.65
N ALA A 43 3.18 -0.37 1.94
CA ALA A 43 1.91 -0.75 2.54
C ALA A 43 0.74 0.02 1.92
N ALA A 44 0.87 1.34 1.76
CA ALA A 44 -0.15 2.17 1.11
C ALA A 44 -0.37 1.75 -0.35
N GLY A 45 0.69 1.58 -1.13
CA GLY A 45 0.60 1.18 -2.54
C GLY A 45 -0.01 -0.21 -2.74
N THR A 46 0.36 -1.18 -1.91
CA THR A 46 -0.21 -2.54 -1.96
C THR A 46 -1.70 -2.54 -1.59
N LEU A 47 -2.10 -1.81 -0.54
CA LEU A 47 -3.50 -1.64 -0.17
C LEU A 47 -4.30 -0.97 -1.29
N LEU A 48 -3.78 0.11 -1.89
CA LEU A 48 -4.42 0.78 -3.02
C LEU A 48 -4.56 -0.16 -4.22
N GLY A 49 -3.53 -0.95 -4.54
CA GLY A 49 -3.58 -1.95 -5.61
C GLY A 49 -4.66 -3.01 -5.38
N ILE A 50 -4.73 -3.56 -4.16
CA ILE A 50 -5.76 -4.54 -3.78
C ILE A 50 -7.16 -3.94 -3.90
N LEU A 51 -7.36 -2.70 -3.43
CA LEU A 51 -8.64 -2.00 -3.52
C LEU A 51 -9.03 -1.75 -4.98
N ALA A 52 -8.11 -1.27 -5.81
CA ALA A 52 -8.35 -1.05 -7.23
C ALA A 52 -8.75 -2.35 -7.94
N SER A 53 -8.01 -3.44 -7.73
CA SER A 53 -8.35 -4.76 -8.29
C SER A 53 -9.72 -5.25 -7.78
N SER A 54 -10.01 -5.07 -6.50
CA SER A 54 -11.29 -5.47 -5.90
C SER A 54 -12.47 -4.72 -6.51
N LEU A 55 -12.33 -3.41 -6.73
CA LEU A 55 -13.35 -2.58 -7.37
C LEU A 55 -13.59 -3.00 -8.82
N ILE A 56 -12.53 -3.31 -9.58
CA ILE A 56 -12.65 -3.80 -10.96
C ILE A 56 -13.43 -5.11 -10.99
N ILE A 57 -13.04 -6.09 -10.17
CA ILE A 57 -13.72 -7.40 -10.09
C ILE A 57 -15.19 -7.22 -9.69
N ALA A 58 -15.47 -6.39 -8.69
CA ALA A 58 -16.83 -6.10 -8.27
C ALA A 58 -17.65 -5.45 -9.40
N SER A 59 -17.05 -4.54 -10.16
CA SER A 59 -17.71 -3.90 -11.31
C SER A 59 -18.05 -4.92 -12.41
N TYR A 60 -17.16 -5.87 -12.69
CA TYR A 60 -17.38 -6.92 -13.67
C TYR A 60 -18.49 -7.88 -13.24
N ARG A 61 -18.48 -8.31 -11.97
CA ARG A 61 -19.56 -9.14 -11.41
C ARG A 61 -20.92 -8.44 -11.50
N ARG A 62 -21.00 -7.13 -11.24
CA ARG A 62 -22.24 -6.34 -11.40
C ARG A 62 -22.70 -6.26 -12.86
N LYS A 63 -21.77 -6.10 -13.81
CA LYS A 63 -22.10 -6.08 -15.25
C LYS A 63 -22.63 -7.44 -15.73
N LEU A 64 -21.98 -8.53 -15.33
CA LEU A 64 -22.42 -9.90 -15.62
C LEU A 64 -23.82 -10.17 -15.06
N ALA A 65 -24.06 -9.85 -13.78
CA ALA A 65 -25.37 -10.06 -13.15
C ALA A 65 -26.52 -9.28 -13.83
N ARG A 66 -26.23 -8.13 -14.45
CA ARG A 66 -27.21 -7.36 -15.21
C ARG A 66 -27.47 -7.97 -16.59
N ALA A 67 -26.45 -8.51 -17.25
CA ALA A 67 -26.60 -9.16 -18.55
C ALA A 67 -27.44 -10.44 -18.44
N THR A 68 -27.18 -11.27 -17.42
CA THR A 68 -27.93 -12.54 -17.20
C THR A 68 -29.38 -12.33 -16.75
N LYS A 69 -29.74 -11.15 -16.23
CA LYS A 69 -31.14 -10.83 -15.88
C LYS A 69 -31.98 -10.36 -17.08
N LYS A 70 -31.38 -10.20 -18.26
CA LYS A 70 -32.05 -9.72 -19.47
C LYS A 70 -32.54 -10.86 -20.39
N ASP A 71 -32.25 -12.11 -20.03
CA ASP A 71 -32.84 -13.33 -20.60
C ASP A 71 -33.99 -13.81 -19.71
#